data_AF-A0A836QH51-F1
#
_entry.id   AF-A0A836QH51-F1
#
_cell.length_a   1.000
_cell.length_b   1.000
_cell.length_c   1.000
_cell.angle_alpha   90.00
_cell.angle_beta   90.00
_cell.angle_gamma   90.00
#
_symmetry.space_group_name_H-M   'P 1'
#
loop_
_entity.id
_entity.type
_entity.pdbx_description
1 polymer ?
#
loop_
_entity_poly.entity_id
_entity_poly.type
_entity_poly.pdbx_seq_one_letter_code
_entity_poly.pdbx_strand_id
1 'polypeptide(L)'
;MTGLMLTYQGEPMDSSPQALGELRRSDDAVENRSELHSRMREDGYLFLPGMLDREEVLAAHRTVVERLAAVEILDERYPIEEGIVSADAQLSFMPELARDNEALDKVLYSGSMMAFYEFFLGGPARHFDYTWFRAKTPGTTTATQPHYDIVFMGRGTKNLYTSWTPLHDVPYEMGGLLVLEGSHELQALRQSYGQTDVDKYCENEGDAESIVARARAEQRELTAEERQSVRWNSTGHYSGDAIETRRELGCRWLTAEYEAGDLLVLSMFTMHSSSDNQTSRIRLSSDSRYQLASESVDERWIGDDPPKHGIRAKQGMIC
;
A
#
# COMPACT_ATOMS: atom_id res chain seq x y z
N MET A 1 18.65 15.26 -6.19
CA MET A 1 17.67 14.94 -7.26
C MET A 1 17.83 15.64 -8.62
N THR A 2 18.89 16.43 -8.91
CA THR A 2 19.03 17.03 -10.26
C THR A 2 19.36 15.96 -11.31
N GLY A 3 18.45 15.73 -12.26
CA GLY A 3 18.61 14.76 -13.36
C GLY A 3 17.68 13.54 -13.31
N LEU A 4 16.91 13.39 -12.23
CA LEU A 4 15.92 12.32 -12.11
C LEU A 4 14.64 12.68 -12.90
N MET A 5 14.23 11.80 -13.81
CA MET A 5 12.97 11.93 -14.55
C MET A 5 12.01 10.83 -14.09
N LEU A 6 11.31 11.07 -12.99
CA LEU A 6 10.17 10.22 -12.59
C LEU A 6 9.02 10.45 -13.56
N THR A 7 8.29 9.39 -13.90
CA THR A 7 7.06 9.49 -14.67
C THR A 7 5.89 8.91 -13.88
N TYR A 8 4.69 9.38 -14.18
CA TYR A 8 3.44 8.80 -13.71
C TYR A 8 2.51 8.67 -14.92
N GLN A 9 2.08 7.45 -15.21
CA GLN A 9 1.28 7.17 -16.41
C GLN A 9 1.95 7.62 -17.72
N GLY A 10 3.29 7.56 -17.76
CA GLY A 10 4.12 7.95 -18.90
C GLY A 10 4.42 9.44 -18.99
N GLU A 11 3.79 10.26 -18.16
CA GLU A 11 4.01 11.70 -18.14
C GLU A 11 5.09 12.08 -17.12
N PRO A 12 6.03 12.98 -17.47
CA PRO A 12 7.10 13.39 -16.58
C PRO A 12 6.57 14.18 -15.39
N MET A 13 7.02 13.81 -14.19
CA MET A 13 6.74 14.55 -12.97
C MET A 13 7.67 15.78 -12.86
N ASP A 14 7.15 16.86 -12.29
CA ASP A 14 7.93 18.07 -12.00
C ASP A 14 8.98 17.77 -10.91
N SER A 15 10.25 17.84 -11.28
CA SER A 15 11.40 17.55 -10.41
C SER A 15 11.94 18.78 -9.67
N SER A 16 11.26 19.93 -9.76
CA SER A 16 11.60 21.11 -8.97
C SER A 16 11.45 20.82 -7.47
N PRO A 17 12.28 21.44 -6.60
CA PRO A 17 12.19 21.24 -5.15
C PRO A 17 10.83 21.58 -4.52
N GLN A 18 10.01 22.36 -5.22
CA GLN A 18 8.65 22.74 -4.82
C GLN A 18 7.60 21.66 -5.18
N ALA A 19 7.91 20.73 -6.07
CA ALA A 19 7.00 19.68 -6.51
C ALA A 19 7.45 18.27 -6.08
N LEU A 20 8.76 18.04 -5.96
CA LEU A 20 9.35 16.77 -5.55
C LEU A 20 10.42 17.00 -4.46
N GLY A 21 10.32 16.24 -3.37
CA GLY A 21 11.26 16.25 -2.24
C GLY A 21 11.74 14.84 -1.87
N GLU A 22 12.72 14.78 -0.98
CA GLU A 22 13.19 13.53 -0.39
C GLU A 22 12.44 13.24 0.92
N LEU A 23 12.19 11.96 1.22
CA LEU A 23 11.63 11.55 2.51
C LEU A 23 12.61 11.88 3.66
N ARG A 24 12.06 12.37 4.77
CA ARG A 24 12.84 12.56 6.00
C ARG A 24 13.16 11.21 6.62
N ARG A 25 14.45 10.88 6.66
CA ARG A 25 14.99 9.75 7.41
C ARG A 25 14.66 9.84 8.90
N SER A 26 14.31 8.70 9.49
CA SER A 26 13.93 8.54 10.90
C SER A 26 14.66 7.43 11.64
N ASP A 27 15.69 6.86 11.02
CA ASP A 27 16.54 5.82 11.61
C ASP A 27 17.33 6.31 12.84
N ASP A 28 17.61 7.61 12.96
CA ASP A 28 18.24 8.20 14.15
C ASP A 28 17.33 8.21 15.40
N ALA A 29 16.02 7.98 15.22
CA ALA A 29 15.02 8.03 16.28
C ALA A 29 14.49 6.65 16.71
N VAL A 30 14.99 5.54 16.16
CA VAL A 30 14.41 4.19 16.38
C VAL A 30 14.35 3.75 17.85
N GLU A 31 15.24 4.26 18.69
CA GLU A 31 15.25 4.00 20.14
C GLU A 31 14.50 5.07 20.97
N ASN A 32 13.97 6.12 20.32
CA ASN A 32 13.28 7.23 20.96
C ASN A 32 11.81 7.29 20.52
N ARG A 33 10.96 6.59 21.27
CA ARG A 33 9.52 6.51 21.00
C ARG A 33 8.84 7.88 20.92
N SER A 34 9.20 8.80 21.81
CA SER A 34 8.61 10.14 21.84
C SER A 34 8.93 10.93 20.57
N GLU A 35 10.15 10.79 20.06
CA GLU A 35 10.57 11.41 18.80
C GLU A 35 9.88 10.75 17.59
N LEU A 36 9.80 9.42 17.54
CA LEU A 36 9.05 8.72 16.49
C LEU A 36 7.58 9.16 16.44
N HIS A 37 6.94 9.31 17.60
CA HIS A 37 5.58 9.85 17.68
C HIS A 37 5.51 11.32 17.25
N SER A 38 6.55 12.11 17.52
CA SER A 38 6.63 13.50 17.06
C SER A 38 6.68 13.57 15.54
N ARG A 39 7.58 12.81 14.92
CA ARG A 39 7.73 12.74 13.46
C ARG A 39 6.50 12.17 12.77
N MET A 40 5.89 11.12 13.32
CA MET A 40 4.63 10.60 12.79
C MET A 40 3.50 11.65 12.81
N ARG A 41 3.44 12.53 13.82
CA ARG A 41 2.47 13.63 13.86
C ARG A 41 2.82 14.75 12.86
N GLU A 42 4.10 15.13 12.81
CA GLU A 42 4.61 16.21 11.96
C GLU A 42 4.51 15.84 10.47
N ASP A 43 5.03 14.66 10.11
CA ASP A 43 5.25 14.27 8.72
C ASP A 43 4.16 13.31 8.20
N GLY A 44 3.44 12.62 9.10
CA GLY A 44 2.44 11.60 8.72
C GLY A 44 3.05 10.26 8.32
N TYR A 45 4.38 10.13 8.36
CA TYR A 45 5.11 8.91 8.05
C TYR A 45 6.38 8.79 8.87
N LEU A 46 7.03 7.63 8.80
CA LEU A 46 8.40 7.39 9.24
C LEU A 46 9.13 6.60 8.16
N PHE A 47 10.21 7.15 7.61
CA PHE A 47 11.13 6.40 6.76
C PHE A 47 12.29 5.88 7.61
N LEU A 48 12.45 4.56 7.70
CA LEU A 48 13.37 3.88 8.59
C LEU A 48 14.32 2.99 7.77
N PRO A 49 15.41 3.55 7.22
CA PRO A 49 16.36 2.78 6.42
C PRO A 49 17.09 1.73 7.24
N GLY A 50 17.23 0.53 6.69
CA GLY A 50 17.92 -0.61 7.33
C GLY A 50 17.26 -1.10 8.64
N MET A 51 15.99 -0.81 8.88
CA MET A 51 15.28 -1.19 10.10
C MET A 51 15.04 -2.71 10.20
N LEU A 52 14.87 -3.37 9.06
CA LEU A 52 14.63 -4.81 8.96
C LEU A 52 15.91 -5.55 8.61
N ASP A 53 15.98 -6.83 8.98
CA ASP A 53 17.13 -7.67 8.62
C ASP A 53 17.18 -7.88 7.10
N ARG A 54 18.23 -7.35 6.47
CA ARG A 54 18.40 -7.40 5.01
C ARG A 54 18.47 -8.83 4.48
N GLU A 55 19.10 -9.75 5.20
CA GLU A 55 19.22 -11.14 4.75
C GLU A 55 17.87 -11.87 4.81
N GLU A 56 17.04 -11.57 5.81
CA GLU A 56 15.66 -12.07 5.88
C GLU A 56 14.81 -11.52 4.73
N VAL A 57 14.92 -10.21 4.44
CA VAL A 57 14.23 -9.58 3.32
C VAL A 57 14.65 -10.22 1.98
N LEU A 58 15.96 -10.43 1.77
CA LEU A 58 16.48 -11.07 0.56
C LEU A 58 16.11 -12.57 0.48
N ALA A 59 15.92 -13.26 1.61
CA ALA A 59 15.39 -14.62 1.61
C ALA A 59 13.92 -14.66 1.17
N ALA A 60 13.09 -13.71 1.63
CA ALA A 60 11.72 -13.54 1.16
C ALA A 60 11.69 -13.21 -0.35
N HIS A 61 12.58 -12.32 -0.80
CA HIS A 61 12.75 -11.99 -2.21
C HIS A 61 13.03 -13.22 -3.08
N ARG A 62 14.02 -14.05 -2.70
CA ARG A 62 14.35 -15.30 -3.41
C ARG A 62 13.14 -16.19 -3.59
N THR A 63 12.38 -16.40 -2.50
CA THR A 63 11.15 -17.21 -2.53
C THR A 63 10.13 -16.66 -3.52
N VAL A 64 9.99 -15.33 -3.60
CA VAL A 64 9.04 -14.67 -4.51
C VAL A 64 9.49 -14.78 -5.97
N VAL A 65 10.77 -14.53 -6.27
CA VAL A 65 11.26 -14.63 -7.67
C VAL A 65 11.25 -16.07 -8.18
N GLU A 66 11.47 -17.07 -7.33
CA GLU A 66 11.30 -18.49 -7.67
C GLU A 66 9.85 -18.80 -8.07
N ARG A 67 8.87 -18.28 -7.31
CA ARG A 67 7.43 -18.43 -7.62
C ARG A 67 7.05 -17.73 -8.92
N LEU A 68 7.59 -16.55 -9.18
CA LEU A 68 7.37 -15.81 -10.43
C LEU A 68 7.97 -16.53 -11.64
N ALA A 69 9.17 -17.10 -11.50
CA ALA A 69 9.80 -17.91 -12.53
C ALA A 69 8.97 -19.17 -12.83
N ALA A 70 8.43 -19.84 -11.81
CA ALA A 70 7.61 -21.04 -11.98
C ALA A 70 6.29 -20.81 -12.76
N VAL A 71 5.86 -19.56 -12.89
CA VAL A 71 4.69 -19.15 -13.68
C VAL A 71 5.06 -18.26 -14.88
N GLU A 72 6.33 -18.36 -15.33
CA GLU A 72 6.86 -17.80 -16.58
C GLU A 72 6.78 -16.26 -16.70
N ILE A 73 6.74 -15.56 -15.56
CA ILE A 73 6.74 -14.08 -15.52
C ILE A 73 8.14 -13.50 -15.72
N LEU A 74 9.18 -14.22 -15.31
CA LEU A 74 10.56 -13.79 -15.43
C LEU A 74 11.18 -14.30 -16.73
N ASP A 75 12.08 -13.50 -17.29
CA ASP A 75 12.85 -13.84 -18.49
C ASP A 75 13.96 -14.85 -18.15
N GLU A 76 13.79 -16.09 -18.61
CA GLU A 76 14.71 -17.22 -18.35
C GLU A 76 16.15 -17.00 -18.86
N ARG A 77 16.39 -15.97 -19.69
CA ARG A 77 17.74 -15.63 -20.17
C ARG A 77 18.60 -14.97 -19.10
N TYR A 78 18.00 -14.51 -18.00
CA TYR A 78 18.67 -13.82 -16.90
C TYR A 78 18.51 -14.61 -15.60
N PRO A 79 19.42 -14.44 -14.61
CA PRO A 79 19.21 -14.94 -13.26
C PRO A 79 17.89 -14.41 -12.67
N ILE A 80 17.12 -15.28 -12.01
CA ILE A 80 15.80 -14.92 -11.47
C ILE A 80 15.88 -13.80 -10.43
N GLU A 81 17.01 -13.68 -9.73
CA GLU A 81 17.28 -12.66 -8.72
C GLU A 81 17.39 -11.25 -9.33
N GLU A 82 17.67 -11.14 -10.62
CA GLU A 82 17.62 -9.84 -11.31
C GLU A 82 16.19 -9.38 -11.59
N GLY A 83 15.20 -10.28 -11.50
CA GLY A 83 13.79 -9.96 -11.65
C GLY A 83 13.42 -9.41 -13.03
N ILE A 84 14.19 -9.72 -14.08
CA ILE A 84 13.93 -9.24 -15.45
C ILE A 84 12.62 -9.86 -15.93
N VAL A 85 11.68 -9.01 -16.37
CA VAL A 85 10.33 -9.43 -16.76
C VAL A 85 10.32 -9.93 -18.20
N SER A 86 9.59 -11.01 -18.47
CA SER A 86 9.36 -11.51 -19.83
C SER A 86 8.52 -10.52 -20.65
N ALA A 87 8.74 -10.44 -21.97
CA ALA A 87 8.14 -9.40 -22.81
C ALA A 87 6.60 -9.37 -22.81
N ASP A 88 5.96 -10.51 -22.54
CA ASP A 88 4.52 -10.68 -22.57
C ASP A 88 3.84 -10.54 -21.19
N ALA A 89 4.62 -10.42 -20.11
CA ALA A 89 4.09 -10.35 -18.76
C ALA A 89 3.68 -8.92 -18.36
N GLN A 90 2.44 -8.77 -17.89
CA GLN A 90 1.93 -7.55 -17.28
C GLN A 90 1.26 -7.86 -15.95
N LEU A 91 1.84 -7.37 -14.85
CA LEU A 91 1.33 -7.57 -13.49
C LEU A 91 1.50 -6.29 -12.67
N SER A 92 0.52 -5.99 -11.83
CA SER A 92 0.60 -4.89 -10.86
C SER A 92 0.34 -5.35 -9.41
N PHE A 93 -0.34 -6.48 -9.24
CA PHE A 93 -0.80 -7.03 -7.97
C PHE A 93 -0.92 -8.54 -8.07
N MET A 94 -0.35 -9.27 -7.11
CA MET A 94 -0.36 -10.74 -7.06
C MET A 94 -0.28 -11.21 -5.60
N PRO A 95 -1.37 -11.07 -4.82
CA PRO A 95 -1.39 -11.38 -3.39
C PRO A 95 -1.09 -12.85 -3.09
N GLU A 96 -1.25 -13.74 -4.06
CA GLU A 96 -0.93 -15.17 -3.97
C GLU A 96 0.56 -15.40 -3.65
N LEU A 97 1.44 -14.47 -4.02
CA LEU A 97 2.87 -14.56 -3.71
C LEU A 97 3.16 -14.46 -2.20
N ALA A 98 2.29 -13.81 -1.43
CA ALA A 98 2.40 -13.73 0.02
C ALA A 98 1.80 -14.95 0.72
N ARG A 99 0.91 -15.69 0.08
CA ARG A 99 0.27 -16.86 0.70
C ARG A 99 1.29 -17.98 0.91
N ASP A 100 1.25 -18.62 2.07
CA ASP A 100 2.11 -19.75 2.42
C ASP A 100 3.60 -19.45 2.19
N ASN A 101 4.05 -18.25 2.59
CA ASN A 101 5.42 -17.76 2.36
C ASN A 101 6.12 -17.47 3.70
N GLU A 102 6.66 -18.52 4.31
CA GLU A 102 7.31 -18.44 5.63
C GLU A 102 8.44 -17.41 5.69
N ALA A 103 9.22 -17.26 4.61
CA ALA A 103 10.30 -16.28 4.54
C ALA A 103 9.76 -14.84 4.60
N LEU A 104 8.64 -14.57 3.92
CA LEU A 104 7.96 -13.28 3.99
C LEU A 104 7.29 -13.06 5.35
N ASP A 105 6.60 -14.08 5.88
CA ASP A 105 5.95 -14.03 7.18
C ASP A 105 6.95 -13.73 8.30
N LYS A 106 8.17 -14.27 8.20
CA LYS A 106 9.26 -13.96 9.12
C LYS A 106 9.58 -12.46 9.15
N VAL A 107 9.69 -11.83 7.99
CA VAL A 107 10.00 -10.40 7.86
C VAL A 107 8.87 -9.51 8.39
N LEU A 108 7.62 -9.87 8.09
CA LEU A 108 6.46 -9.00 8.38
C LEU A 108 5.88 -9.26 9.78
N TYR A 109 5.80 -10.51 10.21
CA TYR A 109 4.99 -10.90 11.37
C TYR A 109 5.83 -11.45 12.53
N SER A 110 7.14 -11.22 12.49
CA SER A 110 8.05 -11.58 13.57
C SER A 110 9.22 -10.59 13.69
N GLY A 111 10.16 -10.87 14.59
CA GLY A 111 11.45 -10.18 14.65
C GLY A 111 11.36 -8.65 14.73
N SER A 112 12.18 -7.97 13.93
CA SER A 112 12.36 -6.51 13.96
C SER A 112 11.07 -5.74 13.70
N MET A 113 10.20 -6.22 12.80
CA MET A 113 8.93 -5.54 12.49
C MET A 113 7.99 -5.54 13.69
N MET A 114 7.77 -6.69 14.31
CA MET A 114 6.90 -6.79 15.48
C MET A 114 7.50 -6.09 16.69
N ALA A 115 8.81 -6.20 16.91
CA ALA A 115 9.50 -5.49 17.98
C ALA A 115 9.39 -3.97 17.84
N PHE A 116 9.51 -3.44 16.61
CA PHE A 116 9.29 -2.03 16.32
C PHE A 116 7.89 -1.58 16.73
N TYR A 117 6.85 -2.30 16.30
CA TYR A 117 5.48 -1.91 16.60
C TYR A 117 5.11 -2.07 18.07
N GLU A 118 5.61 -3.09 18.76
CA GLU A 118 5.42 -3.23 20.21
C GLU A 118 6.04 -2.05 20.97
N PHE A 119 7.25 -1.65 20.58
CA PHE A 119 7.91 -0.47 21.12
C PHE A 119 7.13 0.81 20.80
N PHE A 120 6.85 1.05 19.51
CA PHE A 120 6.20 2.25 19.00
C PHE A 120 4.81 2.44 19.58
N LEU A 121 4.01 1.38 19.68
CA LEU A 121 2.64 1.42 20.23
C LEU A 121 2.62 1.33 21.76
N GLY A 122 3.70 0.86 22.39
CA GLY A 122 3.84 0.78 23.84
C GLY A 122 3.09 -0.38 24.49
N GLY A 123 2.93 -1.49 23.77
CA GLY A 123 2.25 -2.70 24.25
C GLY A 123 2.16 -3.76 23.15
N PRO A 124 1.49 -4.90 23.42
CA PRO A 124 1.36 -5.96 22.42
C PRO A 124 0.75 -5.43 21.13
N ALA A 125 1.47 -5.59 20.03
CA ALA A 125 1.01 -5.21 18.70
C ALA A 125 0.25 -6.39 18.07
N ARG A 126 -0.67 -6.07 17.17
CA ARG A 126 -1.27 -7.03 16.24
C ARG A 126 -1.19 -6.50 14.83
N HIS A 127 -1.25 -7.39 13.87
CA HIS A 127 -1.37 -7.06 12.46
C HIS A 127 -2.71 -7.54 11.88
N PHE A 128 -2.97 -7.18 10.63
CA PHE A 128 -3.98 -7.85 9.81
C PHE A 128 -3.46 -9.19 9.30
N ASP A 129 -4.35 -10.17 9.14
CA ASP A 129 -4.00 -11.49 8.61
C ASP A 129 -3.88 -11.49 7.08
N TYR A 130 -4.31 -10.40 6.44
CA TYR A 130 -4.16 -10.20 5.00
C TYR A 130 -2.94 -9.32 4.67
N THR A 131 -2.05 -9.86 3.83
CA THR A 131 -0.90 -9.14 3.26
C THR A 131 -1.22 -8.65 1.85
N TRP A 132 -1.02 -7.37 1.58
CA TRP A 132 -1.05 -6.87 0.21
C TRP A 132 0.34 -7.03 -0.39
N PHE A 133 0.44 -7.84 -1.44
CA PHE A 133 1.71 -8.05 -2.13
C PHE A 133 1.66 -7.46 -3.53
N ARG A 134 2.66 -6.63 -3.86
CA ARG A 134 2.72 -5.92 -5.14
C ARG A 134 3.94 -6.39 -5.93
N ALA A 135 3.65 -7.08 -7.02
CA ALA A 135 4.60 -7.39 -8.07
C ALA A 135 4.30 -6.51 -9.28
N LYS A 136 5.05 -5.40 -9.41
CA LYS A 136 4.82 -4.41 -10.48
C LYS A 136 5.82 -4.61 -11.61
N THR A 137 5.33 -5.05 -12.77
CA THR A 137 6.13 -5.10 -14.00
C THR A 137 6.52 -3.69 -14.44
N PRO A 138 7.56 -3.57 -15.28
CA PRO A 138 7.83 -2.35 -16.02
C PRO A 138 6.61 -1.79 -16.74
N GLY A 139 6.55 -0.46 -16.83
CA GLY A 139 5.53 0.26 -17.60
C GLY A 139 4.85 1.39 -16.82
N THR A 140 3.83 1.94 -17.48
CA THR A 140 3.15 3.18 -17.08
C THR A 140 1.75 2.95 -16.53
N THR A 141 1.27 1.70 -16.51
CA THR A 141 -0.11 1.37 -16.13
C THR A 141 -0.22 0.77 -14.74
N THR A 142 0.91 0.53 -14.07
CA THR A 142 1.00 -0.16 -12.78
C THR A 142 1.18 0.80 -11.60
N ALA A 143 1.32 2.11 -11.87
CA ALA A 143 1.41 3.14 -10.84
C ALA A 143 0.17 3.11 -9.92
N THR A 144 0.38 3.23 -8.62
CA THR A 144 -0.74 3.25 -7.66
C THR A 144 -1.34 4.64 -7.62
N GLN A 145 -2.65 4.75 -7.80
CA GLN A 145 -3.36 6.02 -7.77
C GLN A 145 -3.28 6.69 -6.38
N PRO A 146 -3.28 8.03 -6.29
CA PRO A 146 -3.31 8.75 -5.03
C PRO A 146 -4.48 8.34 -4.11
N HIS A 147 -4.17 7.85 -2.91
CA HIS A 147 -5.19 7.42 -1.96
C HIS A 147 -4.76 7.52 -0.49
N TYR A 148 -5.74 7.43 0.42
CA TYR A 148 -5.57 7.13 1.83
C TYR A 148 -5.92 5.67 2.07
N ASP A 149 -5.16 4.98 2.90
CA ASP A 149 -5.50 3.60 3.26
C ASP A 149 -6.80 3.51 4.07
N ILE A 150 -7.18 4.56 4.80
CA ILE A 150 -8.37 4.55 5.65
C ILE A 150 -9.66 4.18 4.90
N VAL A 151 -9.75 4.44 3.60
CA VAL A 151 -10.95 4.13 2.80
C VAL A 151 -11.11 2.62 2.54
N PHE A 152 -10.03 1.87 2.66
CA PHE A 152 -9.99 0.40 2.50
C PHE A 152 -10.04 -0.34 3.83
N MET A 153 -9.50 0.25 4.90
CA MET A 153 -9.30 -0.42 6.19
C MET A 153 -9.67 0.42 7.40
N GLY A 154 -10.75 1.21 7.26
CA GLY A 154 -11.17 2.18 8.26
C GLY A 154 -12.24 1.73 9.26
N ARG A 155 -12.66 0.47 9.34
CA ARG A 155 -13.76 0.07 10.26
C ARG A 155 -13.32 -0.19 11.70
N GLY A 156 -12.02 -0.37 11.92
CA GLY A 156 -11.42 -0.50 13.26
C GLY A 156 -10.91 0.83 13.82
N THR A 157 -9.86 0.73 14.63
CA THR A 157 -9.10 1.87 15.12
C THR A 157 -8.53 2.73 13.99
N LYS A 158 -8.35 4.01 14.29
CA LYS A 158 -7.61 4.94 13.41
C LYS A 158 -6.13 5.03 13.76
N ASN A 159 -5.73 4.49 14.92
CA ASN A 159 -4.32 4.28 15.30
C ASN A 159 -3.79 2.99 14.65
N LEU A 160 -3.98 2.91 13.34
CA LEU A 160 -3.52 1.85 12.46
C LEU A 160 -2.40 2.43 11.60
N TYR A 161 -1.39 1.63 11.31
CA TYR A 161 -0.23 2.07 10.56
C TYR A 161 0.07 1.08 9.44
N THR A 162 0.28 1.61 8.25
CA THR A 162 0.71 0.82 7.09
C THR A 162 2.22 0.78 7.06
N SER A 163 2.80 -0.40 6.94
CA SER A 163 4.20 -0.62 6.60
C SER A 163 4.30 -1.01 5.14
N TRP A 164 5.01 -0.19 4.37
CA TRP A 164 5.50 -0.53 3.05
C TRP A 164 6.93 -1.05 3.17
N THR A 165 7.15 -2.28 2.69
CA THR A 165 8.44 -2.98 2.77
C THR A 165 8.91 -3.36 1.36
N PRO A 166 10.02 -2.80 0.87
CA PRO A 166 10.66 -3.27 -0.36
C PRO A 166 11.31 -4.63 -0.10
N LEU A 167 11.17 -5.57 -1.05
CA LEU A 167 11.83 -6.87 -0.94
C LEU A 167 13.25 -6.89 -1.54
N HIS A 168 13.63 -5.82 -2.21
CA HIS A 168 14.91 -5.67 -2.91
C HIS A 168 15.19 -4.18 -3.08
N ASP A 169 16.35 -3.83 -3.60
CA ASP A 169 16.70 -2.42 -3.81
C ASP A 169 15.80 -1.82 -4.91
N VAL A 170 15.15 -0.69 -4.59
CA VAL A 170 14.23 0.05 -5.46
C VAL A 170 14.83 1.42 -5.73
N PRO A 171 15.64 1.58 -6.79
CA PRO A 171 16.08 2.89 -7.23
C PRO A 171 14.88 3.70 -7.75
N TYR A 172 15.06 5.01 -7.88
CA TYR A 172 13.98 5.93 -8.25
C TYR A 172 13.24 5.55 -9.53
N GLU A 173 13.98 5.15 -10.58
CA GLU A 173 13.43 4.75 -11.87
C GLU A 173 12.54 3.51 -11.81
N MET A 174 12.58 2.74 -10.71
CA MET A 174 11.80 1.51 -10.55
C MET A 174 10.38 1.75 -9.98
N GLY A 175 10.02 3.00 -9.65
CA GLY A 175 8.64 3.30 -9.26
C GLY A 175 8.35 3.02 -7.78
N GLY A 176 9.22 3.53 -6.89
CA GLY A 176 9.05 3.49 -5.44
C GLY A 176 7.79 4.23 -4.95
N LEU A 177 7.52 4.14 -3.65
CA LEU A 177 6.35 4.82 -3.07
C LEU A 177 6.57 6.35 -3.04
N LEU A 178 5.50 7.09 -3.31
CA LEU A 178 5.42 8.54 -3.19
C LEU A 178 4.51 8.89 -2.00
N VAL A 179 4.90 9.85 -1.18
CA VAL A 179 4.11 10.40 -0.07
C VAL A 179 3.80 11.87 -0.33
N LEU A 180 2.54 12.29 -0.26
CA LEU A 180 2.20 13.70 -0.43
C LEU A 180 2.43 14.42 0.90
N GLU A 181 3.38 15.35 0.92
CA GLU A 181 3.78 16.06 2.13
C GLU A 181 2.60 16.78 2.80
N GLY A 182 2.47 16.59 4.12
CA GLY A 182 1.44 17.25 4.95
C GLY A 182 0.00 16.82 4.66
N SER A 183 -0.22 15.85 3.76
CA SER A 183 -1.56 15.43 3.36
C SER A 183 -2.41 14.90 4.52
N HIS A 184 -1.77 14.28 5.51
CA HIS A 184 -2.41 13.79 6.72
C HIS A 184 -3.02 14.87 7.60
N GLU A 185 -2.70 16.15 7.38
CA GLU A 185 -3.30 17.29 8.08
C GLU A 185 -4.42 17.99 7.30
N LEU A 186 -4.61 17.65 6.02
CA LEU A 186 -5.61 18.28 5.14
C LEU A 186 -7.04 17.95 5.59
N GLN A 187 -7.60 18.82 6.45
CA GLN A 187 -8.91 18.60 7.09
C GLN A 187 -10.04 18.40 6.10
N ALA A 188 -10.06 19.16 5.00
CA ALA A 188 -11.07 19.02 3.95
C ALA A 188 -11.10 17.59 3.39
N LEU A 189 -9.94 16.99 3.11
CA LEU A 189 -9.84 15.62 2.62
C LEU A 189 -10.20 14.61 3.70
N ARG A 190 -9.68 14.79 4.92
CA ARG A 190 -9.99 13.91 6.05
C ARG A 190 -11.49 13.84 6.34
N GLN A 191 -12.20 14.96 6.22
CA GLN A 191 -13.64 15.09 6.50
C GLN A 191 -14.53 14.73 5.30
N SER A 192 -13.95 14.54 4.11
CA SER A 192 -14.68 14.14 2.89
C SER A 192 -14.21 12.77 2.41
N TYR A 193 -13.29 12.71 1.44
CA TYR A 193 -12.73 11.49 0.87
C TYR A 193 -12.25 10.50 1.95
N GLY A 194 -11.55 10.98 2.97
CA GLY A 194 -11.04 10.18 4.09
C GLY A 194 -12.11 9.62 5.04
N GLN A 195 -13.39 9.97 4.87
CA GLN A 195 -14.51 9.34 5.58
C GLN A 195 -15.20 8.25 4.76
N THR A 196 -14.80 8.05 3.50
CA THR A 196 -15.44 7.07 2.62
C THR A 196 -14.99 5.64 2.93
N ASP A 197 -15.78 4.65 2.50
CA ASP A 197 -15.49 3.23 2.60
C ASP A 197 -15.81 2.54 1.28
N VAL A 198 -14.82 1.89 0.67
CA VAL A 198 -14.93 1.21 -0.64
C VAL A 198 -15.93 0.06 -0.66
N ASP A 199 -16.28 -0.47 0.51
CA ASP A 199 -17.23 -1.57 0.65
C ASP A 199 -18.60 -1.10 1.14
N LYS A 200 -18.84 0.22 1.21
CA LYS A 200 -20.18 0.77 1.45
C LYS A 200 -20.85 1.20 0.16
N TYR A 201 -22.17 1.05 0.11
CA TYR A 201 -23.00 1.43 -1.04
C TYR A 201 -24.30 2.09 -0.61
N CYS A 202 -24.87 2.93 -1.48
CA CYS A 202 -26.17 3.57 -1.26
C CYS A 202 -27.28 2.53 -1.40
N GLU A 203 -27.84 2.06 -0.29
CA GLU A 203 -28.82 0.96 -0.31
C GLU A 203 -30.22 1.42 -0.75
N ASN A 204 -30.53 2.69 -0.53
CA ASN A 204 -31.81 3.32 -0.85
C ASN A 204 -31.90 3.88 -2.28
N GLU A 205 -30.94 3.57 -3.15
CA GLU A 205 -30.92 3.97 -4.56
C GLU A 205 -31.06 2.76 -5.50
N GLY A 206 -32.06 2.82 -6.38
CA GLY A 206 -32.31 1.77 -7.37
C GLY A 206 -32.55 0.40 -6.72
N ASP A 207 -31.96 -0.64 -7.31
CA ASP A 207 -32.09 -2.03 -6.85
C ASP A 207 -30.90 -2.48 -5.98
N ALA A 208 -30.04 -1.56 -5.52
CA ALA A 208 -28.75 -1.88 -4.90
C ALA A 208 -28.85 -2.82 -3.70
N GLU A 209 -29.80 -2.59 -2.77
CA GLU A 209 -30.03 -3.47 -1.63
C GLU A 209 -30.37 -4.89 -2.09
N SER A 210 -31.30 -5.03 -3.05
CA SER A 210 -31.75 -6.33 -3.54
C SER A 210 -30.65 -7.10 -4.27
N ILE A 211 -29.81 -6.39 -5.04
CA ILE A 211 -28.66 -6.96 -5.76
C ILE A 211 -27.65 -7.55 -4.77
N VAL A 212 -27.27 -6.77 -3.75
CA VAL A 212 -26.30 -7.20 -2.74
C VAL A 212 -26.88 -8.31 -1.86
N ALA A 213 -28.15 -8.22 -1.48
CA ALA A 213 -28.83 -9.25 -0.69
C ALA A 213 -28.91 -10.58 -1.46
N ARG A 214 -29.22 -10.56 -2.76
CA ARG A 214 -29.23 -11.76 -3.61
C ARG A 214 -27.85 -12.40 -3.71
N ALA A 215 -26.82 -11.63 -4.04
CA ALA A 215 -25.46 -12.15 -4.16
C ALA A 215 -24.95 -12.75 -2.83
N ARG A 216 -25.31 -12.13 -1.69
CA ARG A 216 -25.01 -12.66 -0.36
C ARG A 216 -25.73 -13.97 -0.08
N ALA A 217 -27.03 -14.06 -0.40
CA ALA A 217 -27.81 -15.29 -0.22
C ALA A 217 -27.28 -16.45 -1.09
N GLU A 218 -26.77 -16.12 -2.28
CA GLU A 218 -26.15 -17.05 -3.22
C GLU A 218 -24.67 -17.33 -2.90
N GLN A 219 -24.10 -16.71 -1.87
CA GLN A 219 -22.69 -16.83 -1.46
C GLN A 219 -21.70 -16.59 -2.61
N ARG A 220 -21.99 -15.60 -3.47
CA ARG A 220 -21.13 -15.23 -4.60
C ARG A 220 -20.80 -13.74 -4.60
N GLU A 221 -19.74 -13.41 -5.32
CA GLU A 221 -19.41 -12.02 -5.61
C GLU A 221 -20.39 -11.41 -6.62
N LEU A 222 -20.47 -10.08 -6.61
CA LEU A 222 -21.21 -9.32 -7.61
C LEU A 222 -20.60 -9.53 -9.00
N THR A 223 -21.45 -9.67 -10.02
CA THR A 223 -20.98 -9.61 -11.40
C THR A 223 -20.46 -8.20 -11.73
N ALA A 224 -19.73 -8.05 -12.84
CA ALA A 224 -19.27 -6.75 -13.29
C ALA A 224 -20.43 -5.77 -13.55
N GLU A 225 -21.52 -6.27 -14.15
CA GLU A 225 -22.74 -5.50 -14.41
C GLU A 225 -23.44 -5.09 -13.12
N GLU A 226 -23.63 -6.02 -12.18
CA GLU A 226 -24.21 -5.73 -10.86
C GLU A 226 -23.38 -4.66 -10.13
N ARG A 227 -22.05 -4.82 -10.12
CA ARG A 227 -21.14 -3.87 -9.47
C ARG A 227 -21.20 -2.46 -10.09
N GLN A 228 -21.38 -2.35 -11.40
CA GLN A 228 -21.52 -1.06 -12.10
C GLN A 228 -22.87 -0.39 -11.83
N SER A 229 -23.92 -1.18 -11.60
CA SER A 229 -25.26 -0.67 -11.29
C SER A 229 -25.42 -0.14 -9.86
N VAL A 230 -24.48 -0.46 -8.96
CA VAL A 230 -24.50 -0.04 -7.55
C VAL A 230 -23.70 1.26 -7.37
N ARG A 231 -24.31 2.27 -6.73
CA ARG A 231 -23.60 3.48 -6.30
C ARG A 231 -22.77 3.20 -5.05
N TRP A 232 -21.45 3.16 -5.20
CA TRP A 232 -20.49 2.97 -4.12
C TRP A 232 -20.18 4.27 -3.39
N ASN A 233 -19.86 4.17 -2.10
CA ASN A 233 -19.51 5.32 -1.26
C ASN A 233 -18.09 5.86 -1.56
N SER A 234 -17.19 5.00 -2.07
CA SER A 234 -15.83 5.37 -2.45
C SER A 234 -15.43 4.75 -3.77
N THR A 235 -14.61 5.47 -4.54
CA THR A 235 -13.87 4.95 -5.70
C THR A 235 -12.56 4.27 -5.29
N GLY A 236 -12.13 4.43 -4.03
CA GLY A 236 -10.87 3.89 -3.49
C GLY A 236 -9.63 4.74 -3.76
N HIS A 237 -9.73 5.79 -4.57
CA HIS A 237 -8.66 6.76 -4.79
C HIS A 237 -9.22 8.17 -4.78
N TYR A 238 -8.38 9.14 -4.40
CA TYR A 238 -8.74 10.55 -4.44
C TYR A 238 -8.87 11.04 -5.88
N SER A 239 -7.90 10.67 -6.71
CA SER A 239 -7.81 11.02 -8.12
C SER A 239 -7.10 9.91 -8.90
N GLY A 240 -7.32 9.85 -10.21
CA GLY A 240 -6.58 8.95 -11.10
C GLY A 240 -5.16 9.42 -11.41
N ASP A 241 -4.81 10.67 -11.06
CA ASP A 241 -3.61 11.37 -11.51
C ASP A 241 -2.83 11.99 -10.34
N ALA A 242 -1.61 11.50 -10.11
CA ALA A 242 -0.72 12.01 -9.06
C ALA A 242 -0.14 13.39 -9.36
N ILE A 243 0.09 13.72 -10.64
CA ILE A 243 0.62 15.01 -11.06
C ILE A 243 -0.43 16.09 -10.80
N GLU A 244 -1.67 15.87 -11.22
CA GLU A 244 -2.77 16.80 -10.98
C GLU A 244 -3.13 16.89 -9.49
N THR A 245 -3.14 15.77 -8.76
CA THR A 245 -3.38 15.78 -7.29
C THR A 245 -2.44 16.75 -6.58
N ARG A 246 -1.15 16.73 -6.94
CA ARG A 246 -0.16 17.64 -6.36
C ARG A 246 -0.40 19.10 -6.73
N ARG A 247 -0.80 19.38 -7.98
CA ARG A 247 -1.13 20.74 -8.44
C ARG A 247 -2.36 21.29 -7.72
N GLU A 248 -3.39 20.47 -7.58
CA GLU A 248 -4.66 20.81 -6.92
C GLU A 248 -4.46 21.10 -5.44
N LEU A 249 -3.73 20.22 -4.74
CA LEU A 249 -3.54 20.31 -3.29
C LEU A 249 -2.39 21.25 -2.88
N GLY A 250 -1.57 21.69 -3.82
CA GLY A 250 -0.47 22.63 -3.57
C GLY A 250 0.69 22.07 -2.74
N CYS A 251 0.72 20.75 -2.53
CA CYS A 251 1.78 20.05 -1.79
C CYS A 251 2.96 19.68 -2.71
N ARG A 252 3.94 18.94 -2.17
CA ARG A 252 4.98 18.23 -2.93
C ARG A 252 4.90 16.73 -2.67
N TRP A 253 5.27 15.94 -3.67
CA TRP A 253 5.51 14.51 -3.48
C TRP A 253 6.89 14.31 -2.84
N LEU A 254 7.00 13.36 -1.93
CA LEU A 254 8.23 12.93 -1.28
C LEU A 254 8.53 11.47 -1.65
N THR A 255 9.79 11.16 -1.88
CA THR A 255 10.24 9.78 -2.17
C THR A 255 11.71 9.60 -1.78
N ALA A 256 12.21 8.38 -1.88
CA ALA A 256 13.61 8.03 -1.68
C ALA A 256 13.99 6.89 -2.65
N GLU A 257 15.28 6.64 -2.81
CA GLU A 257 15.71 5.29 -3.16
C GLU A 257 15.50 4.42 -1.93
N TYR A 258 15.05 3.19 -2.15
CA TYR A 258 14.82 2.24 -1.07
C TYR A 258 15.76 1.06 -1.24
N GLU A 259 16.20 0.50 -0.12
CA GLU A 259 17.04 -0.69 -0.08
C GLU A 259 16.31 -1.86 0.60
N ALA A 260 16.70 -3.09 0.28
CA ALA A 260 16.27 -4.25 1.04
C ALA A 260 16.68 -4.07 2.52
N GLY A 261 15.69 -4.13 3.42
CA GLY A 261 15.87 -3.81 4.85
C GLY A 261 15.20 -2.49 5.26
N ASP A 262 14.85 -1.63 4.33
CA ASP A 262 14.15 -0.37 4.64
C ASP A 262 12.68 -0.60 5.04
N LEU A 263 12.14 0.34 5.80
CA LEU A 263 10.74 0.35 6.19
C LEU A 263 10.15 1.75 6.05
N LEU A 264 9.04 1.89 5.32
CA LEU A 264 8.26 3.12 5.29
C LEU A 264 6.92 2.91 6.00
N VAL A 265 6.72 3.61 7.12
CA VAL A 265 5.49 3.56 7.92
C VAL A 265 4.62 4.76 7.60
N LEU A 266 3.34 4.56 7.32
CA LEU A 266 2.36 5.62 7.02
C LEU A 266 1.22 5.63 8.03
N SER A 267 0.74 6.81 8.39
CA SER A 267 -0.57 6.96 9.03
C SER A 267 -1.70 6.65 8.05
N MET A 268 -2.88 6.29 8.56
CA MET A 268 -4.05 6.00 7.70
C MET A 268 -4.53 7.18 6.84
N PHE A 269 -4.13 8.41 7.16
CA PHE A 269 -4.52 9.62 6.43
C PHE A 269 -3.37 10.20 5.60
N THR A 270 -2.29 9.46 5.40
CA THR A 270 -1.17 9.93 4.58
C THR A 270 -1.42 9.57 3.12
N MET A 271 -1.59 10.58 2.27
CA MET A 271 -1.83 10.40 0.84
C MET A 271 -0.57 9.83 0.24
N HIS A 272 -0.70 8.73 -0.48
CA HIS A 272 0.41 8.10 -1.13
C HIS A 272 0.03 7.53 -2.49
N SER A 273 1.06 7.34 -3.31
CA SER A 273 0.99 6.89 -4.70
C SER A 273 2.29 6.13 -5.03
N SER A 274 2.52 5.77 -6.29
CA SER A 274 3.84 5.34 -6.76
C SER A 274 4.09 5.90 -8.15
N SER A 275 5.34 6.12 -8.52
CA SER A 275 5.71 6.42 -9.91
C SER A 275 5.72 5.15 -10.78
N ASP A 276 5.92 5.34 -12.08
CA ASP A 276 6.09 4.27 -13.06
C ASP A 276 7.39 3.50 -12.83
N ASN A 277 7.38 2.23 -13.23
CA ASN A 277 8.60 1.43 -13.28
C ASN A 277 9.20 1.54 -14.69
N GLN A 278 10.25 2.33 -14.83
CA GLN A 278 10.96 2.62 -16.07
C GLN A 278 12.14 1.65 -16.32
N THR A 279 12.32 0.64 -15.46
CA THR A 279 13.38 -0.37 -15.60
C THR A 279 12.92 -1.58 -16.42
N SER A 280 13.76 -2.59 -16.58
CA SER A 280 13.36 -3.92 -17.09
C SER A 280 13.00 -4.92 -15.98
N ARG A 281 13.10 -4.53 -14.72
CA ARG A 281 12.99 -5.40 -13.54
C ARG A 281 11.62 -5.28 -12.90
N ILE A 282 11.12 -6.37 -12.32
CA ILE A 282 9.89 -6.35 -11.52
C ILE A 282 10.16 -5.67 -10.18
N ARG A 283 9.23 -4.82 -9.74
CA ARG A 283 9.32 -4.14 -8.44
C ARG A 283 8.46 -4.87 -7.41
N LEU A 284 9.12 -5.56 -6.48
CA LEU A 284 8.50 -6.33 -5.41
C LEU A 284 8.42 -5.55 -4.10
N SER A 285 7.22 -5.44 -3.54
CA SER A 285 6.98 -4.82 -2.24
C SER A 285 5.78 -5.44 -1.53
N SER A 286 5.74 -5.36 -0.21
CA SER A 286 4.55 -5.72 0.58
C SER A 286 4.01 -4.51 1.33
N ASP A 287 2.68 -4.48 1.52
CA ASP A 287 2.00 -3.56 2.40
C ASP A 287 1.31 -4.36 3.53
N SER A 288 1.73 -4.16 4.77
CA SER A 288 1.20 -4.80 5.99
C SER A 288 0.71 -3.75 6.98
N ARG A 289 -0.21 -4.10 7.90
CA ARG A 289 -0.85 -3.12 8.80
C ARG A 289 -0.79 -3.56 10.25
N TYR A 290 -0.50 -2.62 11.14
CA TYR A 290 -0.26 -2.88 12.56
C TYR A 290 -0.97 -1.86 13.44
N GLN A 291 -1.48 -2.35 14.57
CA GLN A 291 -2.19 -1.58 15.59
C GLN A 291 -1.95 -2.20 16.97
N LEU A 292 -2.36 -1.51 18.03
CA LEU A 292 -2.33 -2.09 19.37
C LEU A 292 -3.34 -3.25 19.47
N ALA A 293 -2.94 -4.37 20.07
CA ALA A 293 -3.76 -5.58 20.12
C ALA A 293 -5.10 -5.38 20.85
N SER A 294 -5.16 -4.44 21.79
CA SER A 294 -6.35 -4.11 22.57
C SER A 294 -7.34 -3.20 21.84
N GLU A 295 -6.97 -2.62 20.70
CA GLU A 295 -7.84 -1.72 19.94
C GLU A 295 -8.76 -2.49 18.97
N SER A 296 -9.87 -1.85 18.58
CA SER A 296 -10.81 -2.45 17.62
C SER A 296 -10.15 -2.68 16.26
N VAL A 297 -10.48 -3.80 15.62
CA VAL A 297 -9.90 -4.24 14.35
C VAL A 297 -10.94 -4.17 13.24
N ASP A 298 -10.50 -3.88 12.01
CA ASP A 298 -11.36 -4.01 10.83
C ASP A 298 -11.49 -5.50 10.46
N GLU A 299 -12.66 -6.06 10.76
CA GLU A 299 -12.97 -7.50 10.60
C GLU A 299 -12.82 -7.99 9.16
N ARG A 300 -12.79 -7.09 8.16
CA ARG A 300 -12.58 -7.45 6.76
C ARG A 300 -11.23 -8.13 6.52
N TRP A 301 -10.26 -7.95 7.42
CA TRP A 301 -8.86 -8.34 7.19
C TRP A 301 -8.34 -9.38 8.18
N ILE A 302 -9.23 -10.04 8.93
CA ILE A 302 -8.89 -10.97 10.02
C ILE A 302 -9.47 -12.37 9.76
N GLY A 303 -8.68 -13.39 10.09
CA GLY A 303 -8.97 -14.81 9.95
C GLY A 303 -8.37 -15.45 8.69
N ASP A 304 -8.43 -16.79 8.63
CA ASP A 304 -7.89 -17.60 7.52
C ASP A 304 -8.61 -17.36 6.19
N ASP A 305 -9.89 -17.01 6.26
CA ASP A 305 -10.71 -16.61 5.11
C ASP A 305 -11.39 -15.26 5.40
N PRO A 306 -10.63 -14.16 5.32
CA PRO A 306 -11.14 -12.84 5.68
C PRO A 306 -12.07 -12.31 4.56
N PRO A 307 -13.13 -11.53 4.89
CA PRO A 307 -14.06 -10.98 3.90
C PRO A 307 -13.42 -10.13 2.80
N LYS A 308 -12.32 -9.44 3.11
CA LYS A 308 -11.61 -8.49 2.24
C LYS A 308 -12.59 -7.46 1.64
N HIS A 309 -12.59 -7.32 0.33
CA HIS A 309 -13.57 -6.51 -0.43
C HIS A 309 -14.73 -7.34 -1.00
N GLY A 310 -14.88 -8.59 -0.56
CA GLY A 310 -15.88 -9.51 -1.07
C GLY A 310 -17.30 -9.20 -0.62
N ILE A 311 -18.25 -10.03 -1.03
CA ILE A 311 -19.69 -9.82 -0.76
C ILE A 311 -19.99 -9.76 0.74
N ARG A 312 -19.24 -10.52 1.56
CA ARG A 312 -19.36 -10.54 3.02
C ARG A 312 -19.01 -9.19 3.67
N ALA A 313 -18.18 -8.38 3.02
CA ALA A 313 -17.75 -7.08 3.51
C ALA A 313 -18.71 -5.94 3.16
N LYS A 314 -19.65 -6.15 2.23
CA LYS A 314 -20.51 -5.06 1.73
C LYS A 314 -21.46 -4.58 2.82
N GLN A 315 -21.59 -3.27 2.98
CA GLN A 315 -22.49 -2.65 3.95
C GLN A 315 -23.34 -1.59 3.25
N GLY A 316 -24.65 -1.71 3.37
CA GLY A 316 -25.56 -0.67 2.92
C GLY A 316 -25.46 0.56 3.83
N MET A 317 -25.66 1.73 3.23
CA MET A 317 -25.82 2.99 3.92
C MET A 317 -26.87 3.84 3.23
N ILE A 318 -27.48 4.75 3.98
CA ILE A 318 -28.39 5.74 3.42
C ILE A 318 -27.59 6.89 2.82
N CYS A 319 -27.89 7.18 1.57
CA CYS A 319 -27.48 8.36 0.82
C CYS A 319 -28.71 9.27 0.59
#